data_AF-F4SCW6-F1
#
_entry.id   AF-F4SCW6-F1
#
_cell.length_a   1.000
_cell.length_b   1.000
_cell.length_c   1.000
_cell.angle_alpha   90.00
_cell.angle_beta   90.00
_cell.angle_gamma   90.00
#
_symmetry.space_group_name_H-M   'P 1'
#
loop_
_entity.id
_entity.type
_entity.pdbx_description
1 polymer ?
#
loop_
_entity_poly.entity_id
_entity_poly.type
_entity_poly.pdbx_seq_one_letter_code
_entity_poly.pdbx_strand_id
1 'polypeptide(L)'
;MIKRHTSKTLFTHICDNLPPRYAEKIGAHTIFRTIGPKWQTLLITPELSEAIRPLTTQMGIFNEFELESMSLWKHAGKSFSTPSRHIGNSRIEFNQNGTTTFGEIIHILRVKSQTDPIFVIRPFSRLTPLDEMKSPYYSHPYLKARVMYHQPQPLLAITLEDLFGHSAVVENPPGTLGISLPTVKICSLFMLNSTFDTETAISL
;
A
#
# COMPACT_ATOMS: atom_id res chain seq x y z
N MET A 1 -12.11 -16.04 -25.25
CA MET A 1 -11.06 -15.26 -24.56
C MET A 1 -11.17 -13.80 -25.03
N ILE A 2 -11.52 -12.86 -24.16
CA ILE A 2 -11.67 -11.44 -24.54
C ILE A 2 -10.27 -10.85 -24.75
N LYS A 3 -10.05 -10.12 -25.85
CA LYS A 3 -8.74 -9.50 -26.14
C LYS A 3 -8.47 -8.36 -25.15
N ARG A 4 -7.20 -8.17 -24.73
CA ARG A 4 -6.78 -7.17 -23.72
C ARG A 4 -7.27 -5.74 -23.99
N HIS A 5 -7.32 -5.33 -25.25
CA HIS A 5 -7.85 -4.01 -25.63
C HIS A 5 -9.36 -3.91 -25.40
N THR A 6 -10.11 -4.98 -25.69
CA THR A 6 -11.56 -5.06 -25.48
C THR A 6 -11.90 -5.03 -23.98
N SER A 7 -11.10 -5.69 -23.13
CA SER A 7 -11.26 -5.62 -21.66
C SER A 7 -11.00 -4.21 -21.13
N LYS A 8 -9.98 -3.51 -21.65
CA LYS A 8 -9.70 -2.13 -21.27
C LYS A 8 -10.86 -1.20 -21.65
N THR A 9 -11.34 -1.28 -22.89
CA THR A 9 -12.48 -0.48 -23.36
C THR A 9 -13.75 -0.75 -22.56
N LEU A 10 -14.05 -2.03 -22.29
CA LEU A 10 -15.21 -2.41 -21.48
C LEU A 10 -15.10 -1.85 -20.06
N PHE A 11 -13.93 -1.97 -19.42
CA PHE A 11 -13.70 -1.46 -18.08
C PHE A 11 -13.81 0.07 -18.03
N THR A 12 -13.23 0.77 -19.00
CA THR A 12 -13.40 2.22 -19.15
C THR A 12 -14.87 2.60 -19.29
N HIS A 13 -15.61 1.92 -20.17
CA HIS A 13 -17.03 2.17 -20.36
C HIS A 13 -17.86 1.91 -19.09
N ILE A 14 -17.55 0.86 -18.33
CA ILE A 14 -18.20 0.61 -17.05
C ILE A 14 -17.95 1.79 -16.11
N CYS A 15 -16.69 2.22 -15.97
CA CYS A 15 -16.33 3.31 -15.07
C CYS A 15 -16.93 4.66 -15.47
N ASP A 16 -17.01 4.97 -16.76
CA ASP A 16 -17.60 6.20 -17.28
C ASP A 16 -19.11 6.28 -17.00
N ASN A 17 -19.76 5.13 -16.80
CA ASN A 17 -21.19 5.02 -16.54
C ASN A 17 -21.53 4.71 -15.07
N LEU A 18 -20.55 4.77 -14.15
CA LEU A 18 -20.83 4.56 -12.74
C LEU A 18 -21.60 5.74 -12.13
N PRO A 19 -22.55 5.48 -11.21
CA PRO A 19 -23.17 6.54 -10.43
C PRO A 19 -22.11 7.42 -9.76
N PRO A 20 -22.22 8.76 -9.78
CA PRO A 20 -21.15 9.66 -9.32
C PRO A 20 -20.65 9.35 -7.90
N ARG A 21 -21.57 9.06 -6.97
CA ARG A 21 -21.23 8.67 -5.59
C ARG A 21 -20.38 7.41 -5.51
N TYR A 22 -20.66 6.43 -6.38
CA TYR A 22 -19.90 5.19 -6.41
C TYR A 22 -18.57 5.36 -7.17
N ALA A 23 -18.57 6.13 -8.27
CA ALA A 23 -17.37 6.49 -9.01
C ALA A 23 -16.34 7.22 -8.15
N GLU A 24 -16.80 8.13 -7.28
CA GLU A 24 -15.97 8.82 -6.29
C GLU A 24 -15.42 7.83 -5.26
N LYS A 25 -16.29 6.98 -4.69
CA LYS A 25 -15.91 5.95 -3.70
C LYS A 25 -14.82 5.00 -4.21
N ILE A 26 -14.89 4.59 -5.47
CA ILE A 26 -13.88 3.70 -6.07
C ILE A 26 -12.74 4.44 -6.76
N GLY A 27 -12.71 5.78 -6.73
CA GLY A 27 -11.67 6.58 -7.36
C GLY A 27 -11.59 6.43 -8.88
N ALA A 28 -12.70 6.20 -9.58
CA ALA A 28 -12.74 5.92 -11.02
C ALA A 28 -11.99 6.96 -11.86
N HIS A 29 -12.14 8.24 -11.51
CA HIS A 29 -11.46 9.36 -12.17
C HIS A 29 -9.92 9.33 -12.06
N THR A 30 -9.38 8.66 -11.03
CA THR A 30 -7.94 8.48 -10.82
C THR A 30 -7.38 7.32 -11.66
N ILE A 31 -8.21 6.33 -12.02
CA ILE A 31 -7.81 5.18 -12.84
C ILE A 31 -7.48 5.60 -14.28
N PHE A 32 -8.22 6.57 -14.84
CA PHE A 32 -8.09 6.96 -16.26
C PHE A 32 -7.24 8.21 -16.51
N ARG A 33 -6.99 9.05 -15.50
CA ARG A 33 -6.13 10.23 -15.68
C ARG A 33 -4.66 9.85 -15.82
N THR A 34 -4.15 9.90 -17.04
CA THR A 34 -2.72 9.94 -17.37
C THR A 34 -2.19 11.36 -17.27
N ILE A 35 -2.13 11.91 -16.05
CA ILE A 35 -1.25 13.06 -15.82
C ILE A 35 0.12 12.45 -15.52
N GLY A 36 1.13 12.81 -16.31
CA GLY A 36 2.50 12.36 -16.11
C GLY A 36 2.99 12.69 -14.69
N PRO A 37 3.87 11.86 -14.12
CA PRO A 37 4.37 12.06 -12.77
C PRO A 37 5.12 13.40 -12.68
N LYS A 38 4.56 14.39 -11.98
CA LYS A 38 5.26 15.65 -11.68
C LYS A 38 5.70 15.62 -10.23
N TRP A 39 6.99 15.40 -10.04
CA TRP A 39 7.66 15.55 -8.76
C TRP A 39 7.57 17.01 -8.30
N GLN A 40 7.28 17.21 -7.01
CA GLN A 40 7.16 18.51 -6.39
C GLN A 40 8.02 18.54 -5.14
N THR A 41 8.78 19.62 -4.93
CA THR A 41 9.57 19.81 -3.71
C THR A 41 8.69 19.68 -2.48
N LEU A 42 9.14 18.88 -1.51
CA LEU A 42 8.43 18.65 -0.26
C LEU A 42 9.24 19.23 0.90
N LEU A 43 8.54 19.94 1.80
CA LEU A 43 9.11 20.37 3.07
C LEU A 43 9.17 19.20 4.04
N ILE A 44 10.34 18.97 4.62
CA ILE A 44 10.56 17.87 5.55
C ILE A 44 9.97 18.24 6.92
N THR A 45 8.97 17.50 7.38
CA THR A 45 8.43 17.61 8.74
C THR A 45 9.26 16.78 9.72
N PRO A 46 9.18 17.04 11.04
CA PRO A 46 9.89 16.21 12.03
C PRO A 46 9.51 14.73 11.97
N GLU A 47 8.21 14.41 11.86
CA GLU A 47 7.72 13.04 11.72
C GLU A 47 8.30 12.35 10.47
N LEU A 48 8.36 13.08 9.35
CA LEU A 48 8.91 12.55 8.11
C LEU A 48 10.43 12.33 8.21
N SER A 49 11.15 13.28 8.82
CA SER A 49 12.59 13.17 9.06
C SER A 49 12.94 11.93 9.88
N GLU A 50 12.19 11.67 10.95
CA GLU A 50 12.38 10.44 11.75
C GLU A 50 12.09 9.18 10.94
N ALA A 51 11.05 9.18 10.11
CA ALA A 51 10.67 8.01 9.32
C ALA A 51 11.70 7.64 8.24
N ILE A 52 12.29 8.64 7.56
CA ILE A 52 13.23 8.41 6.46
C ILE A 52 14.67 8.21 6.91
N ARG A 53 15.04 8.70 8.10
CA ARG A 53 16.41 8.68 8.61
C ARG A 53 17.09 7.31 8.55
N PRO A 54 16.45 6.20 8.97
CA PRO A 54 17.09 4.89 8.88
C PRO A 54 17.46 4.53 7.45
N LEU A 55 16.55 4.83 6.51
CA LEU A 55 16.73 4.52 5.11
C LEU A 55 17.79 5.43 4.45
N THR A 56 17.75 6.74 4.68
CA THR A 56 18.75 7.66 4.13
C THR A 56 20.15 7.36 4.67
N THR A 57 20.27 6.95 5.93
CA THR A 57 21.53 6.50 6.53
C THR A 57 22.07 5.26 5.82
N GLN A 58 21.21 4.26 5.59
CA GLN A 58 21.57 3.05 4.85
C GLN A 58 22.00 3.35 3.41
N MET A 59 21.40 4.36 2.78
CA MET A 59 21.74 4.82 1.42
C MET A 59 23.00 5.70 1.36
N GLY A 60 23.66 5.97 2.50
CA GLY A 60 24.85 6.82 2.56
C GLY A 60 24.58 8.31 2.40
N ILE A 61 23.34 8.75 2.63
CA ILE A 61 22.93 10.15 2.53
C ILE A 61 22.99 10.78 3.92
N PHE A 62 24.10 11.46 4.20
CA PHE A 62 24.40 12.04 5.51
C PHE A 62 24.28 13.57 5.55
N ASN A 63 24.26 14.22 4.39
CA ASN A 63 24.23 15.68 4.25
C ASN A 63 22.81 16.20 4.05
N GLU A 64 22.63 17.52 3.98
CA GLU A 64 21.36 18.12 3.55
C GLU A 64 20.96 17.61 2.17
N PHE A 65 19.70 17.19 2.04
CA PHE A 65 19.12 16.72 0.80
C PHE A 65 17.74 17.32 0.59
N GLU A 66 17.40 17.53 -0.68
CA GLU A 66 16.05 17.93 -1.07
C GLU A 66 15.19 16.71 -1.34
N LEU A 67 13.99 16.69 -0.76
CA LEU A 67 12.98 15.70 -1.09
C LEU A 67 12.02 16.25 -2.13
N GLU A 68 11.68 15.39 -3.07
CA GLU A 68 10.55 15.58 -3.93
C GLU A 68 9.48 14.55 -3.62
N SER A 69 8.23 14.92 -3.83
CA SER A 69 7.08 14.07 -3.59
C SER A 69 6.17 13.99 -4.80
N MET A 70 5.35 12.96 -4.81
CA MET A 70 4.27 12.79 -5.78
C MET A 70 3.09 12.05 -5.17
N SER A 71 1.93 12.16 -5.81
CA SER A 71 0.70 11.50 -5.34
C SER A 71 0.36 10.20 -6.06
N LEU A 72 1.05 9.87 -7.16
CA LEU A 72 0.78 8.69 -7.99
C LEU A 72 2.04 8.18 -8.70
N TRP A 73 2.56 7.04 -8.28
CA TRP A 73 3.68 6.36 -8.91
C TRP A 73 3.24 5.07 -9.62
N LYS A 74 3.89 4.72 -10.73
CA LYS A 74 3.51 3.56 -11.55
C LYS A 74 4.70 2.66 -11.78
N HIS A 75 4.50 1.36 -11.63
CA HIS A 75 5.51 0.35 -11.85
C HIS A 75 4.90 -1.01 -12.13
N ALA A 76 5.50 -1.77 -13.06
CA ALA A 76 5.03 -3.10 -13.47
C ALA A 76 3.52 -3.14 -13.80
N GLY A 77 2.97 -2.08 -14.40
CA GLY A 77 1.54 -1.97 -14.72
C GLY A 77 0.62 -1.69 -13.53
N LYS A 78 1.15 -1.53 -12.32
CA LYS A 78 0.43 -1.14 -11.11
C LYS A 78 0.58 0.35 -10.82
N SER A 79 -0.34 0.89 -10.04
CA SER A 79 -0.39 2.31 -9.68
C SER A 79 -0.50 2.45 -8.17
N PHE A 80 0.51 3.03 -7.55
CA PHE A 80 0.58 3.32 -6.12
C PHE A 80 0.30 4.79 -5.90
N SER A 81 -0.47 5.13 -4.87
CA SER A 81 -0.84 6.53 -4.63
C SER A 81 -0.91 6.87 -3.16
N THR A 82 -0.96 8.15 -2.84
CA THR A 82 -1.36 8.61 -1.50
C THR A 82 -2.88 8.46 -1.32
N PRO A 83 -3.40 8.51 -0.08
CA PRO A 83 -4.81 8.24 0.18
C PRO A 83 -5.70 9.36 -0.36
N SER A 84 -5.19 10.60 -0.34
CA SER A 84 -5.80 11.78 -0.94
C SER A 84 -6.03 11.66 -2.45
N ARG A 85 -5.29 10.76 -3.12
CA ARG A 85 -5.41 10.52 -4.55
C ARG A 85 -6.28 9.30 -4.84
N HIS A 86 -6.07 8.19 -4.12
CA HIS A 86 -6.91 7.00 -4.20
C HIS A 86 -6.65 6.06 -3.01
N ILE A 87 -7.67 5.86 -2.16
CA ILE A 87 -7.57 5.08 -0.91
C ILE A 87 -7.24 3.59 -1.14
N GLY A 88 -7.74 2.98 -2.21
CA GLY A 88 -7.41 1.58 -2.52
C GLY A 88 -5.96 1.35 -2.96
N ASN A 89 -5.40 2.29 -3.73
CA ASN A 89 -4.05 2.19 -4.28
C ASN A 89 -2.97 2.68 -3.30
N SER A 90 -3.36 3.32 -2.20
CA SER A 90 -2.47 3.62 -1.08
C SER A 90 -2.26 2.43 -0.14
N ARG A 91 -3.18 1.46 -0.12
CA ARG A 91 -3.12 0.30 0.77
C ARG A 91 -2.26 -0.80 0.19
N ILE A 92 -1.24 -1.21 0.94
CA ILE A 92 -0.17 -2.06 0.45
C ILE A 92 0.22 -3.15 1.44
N GLU A 93 0.82 -4.19 0.88
CA GLU A 93 1.58 -5.23 1.56
C GLU A 93 3.07 -4.97 1.35
N PHE A 94 3.87 -5.09 2.41
CA PHE A 94 5.30 -4.82 2.36
C PHE A 94 6.09 -5.67 3.38
N ASN A 95 7.40 -5.77 3.17
CA ASN A 95 8.34 -6.42 4.07
C ASN A 95 8.82 -5.43 5.13
N GLN A 96 8.78 -5.85 6.39
CA GLN A 96 9.41 -5.14 7.49
C GLN A 96 10.22 -6.15 8.31
N ASN A 97 11.55 -6.00 8.29
CA ASN A 97 12.49 -6.86 9.04
C ASN A 97 12.26 -8.35 8.80
N GLY A 98 12.07 -8.76 7.54
CA GLY A 98 11.85 -10.15 7.15
C GLY A 98 10.43 -10.66 7.37
N THR A 99 9.50 -9.82 7.85
CA THR A 99 8.10 -10.20 8.02
C THR A 99 7.17 -9.37 7.14
N THR A 100 6.27 -10.04 6.45
CA THR A 100 5.21 -9.37 5.69
C THR A 100 4.18 -8.72 6.60
N THR A 101 3.89 -7.45 6.32
CA THR A 101 2.91 -6.62 7.03
C THR A 101 2.15 -5.73 6.05
N PHE A 102 1.21 -4.94 6.57
CA PHE A 102 0.30 -4.12 5.77
C PHE A 102 0.27 -2.68 6.29
N GLY A 103 -0.08 -1.75 5.41
CA GLY A 103 -0.19 -0.34 5.77
C GLY A 103 -0.72 0.51 4.64
N GLU A 104 -0.63 1.81 4.84
CA GLU A 104 -1.06 2.82 3.89
C GLU A 104 0.10 3.76 3.53
N ILE A 105 0.34 3.95 2.22
CA ILE A 105 1.29 4.93 1.70
C ILE A 105 0.77 6.33 2.04
N ILE A 106 1.50 7.05 2.87
CA ILE A 106 1.22 8.44 3.23
C ILE A 106 1.96 9.39 2.29
N HIS A 107 3.21 9.07 1.94
CA HIS A 107 4.00 9.82 0.96
C HIS A 107 4.73 8.90 -0.01
N ILE A 108 4.85 9.35 -1.25
CA ILE A 108 5.78 8.79 -2.23
C ILE A 108 6.82 9.85 -2.50
N LEU A 109 8.06 9.54 -2.15
CA LEU A 109 9.16 10.49 -2.13
C LEU A 109 10.29 10.02 -3.03
N ARG A 110 11.22 10.92 -3.32
CA ARG A 110 12.58 10.59 -3.72
C ARG A 110 13.49 11.67 -3.20
N VAL A 111 14.76 11.32 -3.01
CA VAL A 111 15.81 12.32 -2.90
C VAL A 111 16.05 12.88 -4.29
N LYS A 112 16.13 14.20 -4.46
CA LYS A 112 16.25 14.85 -5.77
C LYS A 112 17.46 14.39 -6.59
N SER A 113 18.55 14.00 -5.92
CA SER A 113 19.75 13.44 -6.54
C SER A 113 19.62 11.96 -6.93
N GLN A 114 18.49 11.31 -6.62
CA GLN A 114 18.25 9.90 -6.87
C GLN A 114 16.93 9.67 -7.62
N THR A 115 16.84 8.53 -8.29
CA THR A 115 15.66 8.18 -9.08
C THR A 115 14.70 7.24 -8.38
N ASP A 116 15.21 6.47 -7.41
CA ASP A 116 14.44 5.43 -6.76
C ASP A 116 13.41 6.02 -5.79
N PRO A 117 12.17 5.51 -5.81
CA PRO A 117 11.13 5.98 -4.92
C PRO A 117 11.34 5.45 -3.50
N ILE A 118 11.05 6.30 -2.54
CA ILE A 118 10.90 5.97 -1.12
C ILE A 118 9.41 6.05 -0.80
N PHE A 119 8.87 4.98 -0.23
CA PHE A 119 7.48 4.94 0.23
C PHE A 119 7.45 5.17 1.73
N VAL A 120 6.80 6.24 2.16
CA VAL A 120 6.55 6.50 3.58
C VAL A 120 5.16 6.01 3.92
N ILE A 121 5.11 5.07 4.84
CA ILE A 121 3.95 4.24 5.13
C ILE A 121 3.54 4.45 6.58
N ARG A 122 2.23 4.44 6.83
CA ARG A 122 1.67 4.20 8.15
C ARG A 122 1.27 2.73 8.25
N PRO A 123 2.01 1.89 9.00
CA PRO A 123 1.66 0.48 9.16
C PRO A 123 0.35 0.31 9.92
N PHE A 124 -0.37 -0.78 9.66
CA PHE A 124 -1.41 -1.25 10.57
C PHE A 124 -0.79 -2.00 11.74
N SER A 125 -1.38 -1.90 12.93
CA SER A 125 -0.84 -2.57 14.12
C SER A 125 -1.34 -4.02 14.20
N ARG A 126 -0.47 -4.95 14.57
CA ARG A 126 -0.87 -6.35 14.81
C ARG A 126 -1.83 -6.44 15.99
N LEU A 127 -2.73 -7.42 15.96
CA LEU A 127 -3.56 -7.71 17.12
C LEU A 127 -2.68 -8.23 18.26
N THR A 128 -3.16 -8.05 19.50
CA THR A 128 -2.61 -8.77 20.64
C THR A 128 -2.87 -10.27 20.47
N PRO A 129 -2.07 -11.17 21.10
CA PRO A 129 -2.32 -12.61 21.03
C PRO A 129 -3.76 -13.00 21.45
N LEU A 130 -4.34 -12.29 22.42
CA LEU A 130 -5.71 -12.52 22.87
C LEU A 130 -6.75 -12.17 21.80
N ASP A 131 -6.58 -11.04 21.10
CA ASP A 131 -7.51 -10.62 20.05
C ASP A 131 -7.28 -11.38 18.74
N GLU A 132 -6.07 -11.86 18.48
CA GLU A 132 -5.76 -12.70 17.32
C GLU A 132 -6.60 -13.98 17.32
N MET A 133 -6.88 -14.57 18.49
CA MET A 133 -7.78 -15.73 18.61
C MET A 133 -9.24 -15.43 18.23
N LYS A 134 -9.64 -14.14 18.18
CA LYS A 134 -10.97 -13.70 17.73
C LYS A 134 -11.02 -13.47 16.22
N SER A 135 -9.87 -13.51 15.55
CA SER A 135 -9.80 -13.39 14.09
C SER A 135 -10.50 -14.58 13.44
N PRO A 136 -11.38 -14.36 12.45
CA PRO A 136 -11.98 -15.46 11.68
C PRO A 136 -10.94 -16.23 10.86
N TYR A 137 -9.73 -15.69 10.72
CA TYR A 137 -8.63 -16.28 9.96
C TYR A 137 -7.60 -16.98 10.85
N TYR A 138 -7.79 -17.00 12.17
CA TYR A 138 -6.83 -17.58 13.13
C TYR A 138 -6.46 -19.04 12.79
N SER A 139 -7.46 -19.85 12.45
CA SER A 139 -7.29 -21.26 12.06
C SER A 139 -6.90 -21.46 10.59
N HIS A 140 -6.72 -20.38 9.82
CA HIS A 140 -6.45 -20.42 8.38
C HIS A 140 -5.19 -19.60 8.03
N PRO A 141 -4.00 -19.96 8.54
CA PRO A 141 -2.78 -19.17 8.39
C PRO A 141 -2.30 -19.01 6.93
N TYR A 142 -2.73 -19.91 6.05
CA TYR A 142 -2.40 -19.87 4.62
C TYR A 142 -3.32 -18.95 3.80
N LEU A 143 -4.43 -18.48 4.39
CA LEU A 143 -5.24 -17.47 3.74
C LEU A 143 -4.44 -16.16 3.73
N LYS A 144 -4.37 -15.51 2.57
CA LYS A 144 -3.71 -14.20 2.43
C LYS A 144 -4.57 -13.06 3.00
N ALA A 145 -5.21 -13.30 4.14
CA ALA A 145 -6.07 -12.37 4.83
C ALA A 145 -5.75 -12.31 6.32
N ARG A 146 -5.83 -11.12 6.91
CA ARG A 146 -5.55 -10.87 8.32
C ARG A 146 -6.51 -9.85 8.91
N VAL A 147 -6.64 -9.86 10.23
CA VAL A 147 -7.25 -8.76 10.98
C VAL A 147 -6.14 -8.01 11.70
N MET A 148 -6.17 -6.68 11.64
CA MET A 148 -5.19 -5.81 12.28
C MET A 148 -5.92 -4.64 12.96
N TYR A 149 -5.31 -3.98 13.94
CA TYR A 149 -5.88 -2.76 14.50
C TYR A 149 -5.78 -1.60 13.50
N HIS A 150 -6.80 -0.76 13.50
CA HIS A 150 -6.82 0.49 12.74
C HIS A 150 -6.52 1.65 13.69
N GLN A 151 -5.27 1.72 14.14
CA GLN A 151 -4.79 2.76 15.05
C GLN A 151 -3.64 3.53 14.40
N PRO A 152 -3.44 4.81 14.76
CA PRO A 152 -2.26 5.54 14.34
C PRO A 152 -0.99 4.79 14.75
N GLN A 153 -0.06 4.66 13.81
CA GLN A 153 1.28 4.14 14.03
C GLN A 153 2.31 5.15 13.53
N PRO A 154 3.54 5.13 14.08
CA PRO A 154 4.65 5.91 13.54
C PRO A 154 4.87 5.62 12.05
N LEU A 155 5.28 6.64 11.31
CA LEU A 155 5.66 6.49 9.91
C LEU A 155 6.93 5.65 9.78
N LEU A 156 6.98 4.88 8.71
CA LEU A 156 8.13 4.07 8.31
C LEU A 156 8.44 4.35 6.84
N ALA A 157 9.72 4.52 6.49
CA ALA A 157 10.14 4.56 5.10
C ALA A 157 10.61 3.17 4.62
N ILE A 158 10.18 2.79 3.42
CA ILE A 158 10.65 1.58 2.72
C ILE A 158 11.06 1.89 1.28
N THR A 159 11.81 0.97 0.68
CA THR A 159 12.14 1.01 -0.75
C THR A 159 11.13 0.24 -1.58
N LEU A 160 11.32 0.25 -2.90
CA LEU A 160 10.56 -0.60 -3.81
C LEU A 160 10.82 -2.11 -3.58
N GLU A 161 11.99 -2.50 -3.11
CA GLU A 161 12.35 -3.92 -2.89
C GLU A 161 11.51 -4.55 -1.78
N ASP A 162 11.13 -3.74 -0.80
CA ASP A 162 10.28 -4.15 0.32
C ASP A 162 8.78 -4.10 -0.03
N LEU A 163 8.41 -3.53 -1.18
CA LEU A 163 7.01 -3.37 -1.58
C LEU A 163 6.51 -4.60 -2.33
N PHE A 164 5.56 -5.35 -1.74
CA PHE A 164 5.00 -6.53 -2.40
C PHE A 164 3.87 -6.19 -3.37
N GLY A 165 2.93 -5.33 -2.97
CA GLY A 165 1.77 -5.03 -3.80
C GLY A 165 0.64 -4.35 -3.06
N HIS A 166 -0.56 -4.40 -3.63
CA HIS A 166 -1.75 -3.79 -3.04
C HIS A 166 -2.45 -4.72 -2.06
N SER A 167 -3.23 -4.12 -1.16
CA SER A 167 -4.13 -4.85 -0.27
C SER A 167 -5.54 -4.28 -0.31
N ALA A 168 -6.54 -5.15 -0.35
CA ALA A 168 -7.93 -4.77 -0.08
C ALA A 168 -8.13 -4.67 1.42
N VAL A 169 -8.80 -3.60 1.87
CA VAL A 169 -9.04 -3.35 3.30
C VAL A 169 -10.51 -3.00 3.52
N VAL A 170 -11.11 -3.65 4.53
CA VAL A 170 -12.43 -3.32 5.06
C VAL A 170 -12.26 -2.87 6.51
N GLU A 171 -12.60 -1.62 6.77
CA GLU A 171 -12.57 -1.04 8.10
C GLU A 171 -13.77 -1.49 8.91
N ASN A 172 -13.55 -1.77 10.19
CA ASN A 172 -14.57 -2.18 11.13
C ASN A 172 -14.53 -1.28 12.37
N PRO A 173 -15.70 -0.84 12.87
CA PRO A 173 -15.77 -0.09 14.10
C PRO A 173 -15.37 -0.93 15.32
N PRO A 174 -15.05 -0.29 16.45
CA PRO A 174 -14.93 -0.93 17.76
C PRO A 174 -16.07 -1.92 18.06
N GLY A 175 -15.76 -3.02 18.74
CA GLY A 175 -16.70 -4.09 19.10
C GLY A 175 -16.88 -5.17 18.04
N THR A 176 -16.44 -4.92 16.80
CA THR A 176 -16.49 -5.93 15.72
C THR A 176 -15.59 -7.11 16.07
N LEU A 177 -16.07 -8.35 15.83
CA LEU A 177 -15.39 -9.60 16.21
C LEU A 177 -15.16 -9.74 17.74
N GLY A 178 -15.84 -8.95 18.57
CA GLY A 178 -15.59 -8.91 20.02
C GLY A 178 -14.26 -8.26 20.39
N ILE A 179 -13.68 -7.44 19.50
CA ILE A 179 -12.46 -6.66 19.74
C ILE A 179 -12.86 -5.22 20.07
N SER A 180 -12.38 -4.68 21.20
CA SER A 180 -12.81 -3.37 21.70
C SER A 180 -12.26 -2.18 20.89
N LEU A 181 -11.20 -2.38 20.12
CA LEU A 181 -10.54 -1.37 19.30
C LEU A 181 -11.02 -1.43 17.84
N PRO A 182 -10.91 -0.33 17.07
CA PRO A 182 -11.19 -0.36 15.64
C PRO A 182 -10.22 -1.31 14.92
N THR A 183 -10.72 -2.07 13.96
CA THR A 183 -9.93 -3.07 13.22
C THR A 183 -10.10 -2.93 11.72
N VAL A 184 -9.19 -3.53 10.97
CA VAL A 184 -9.27 -3.69 9.53
C VAL A 184 -9.16 -5.17 9.18
N LYS A 185 -10.05 -5.64 8.31
CA LYS A 185 -9.91 -6.91 7.61
C LYS A 185 -9.13 -6.64 6.33
N ILE A 186 -8.00 -7.30 6.15
CA ILE A 186 -7.08 -7.05 5.06
C ILE A 186 -6.95 -8.32 4.22
N CYS A 187 -6.86 -8.17 2.91
CA CYS A 187 -6.54 -9.24 1.97
C CYS A 187 -5.46 -8.77 0.98
N SER A 188 -4.40 -9.56 0.79
CA SER A 188 -3.37 -9.29 -0.21
C SER A 188 -3.92 -9.50 -1.63
N LEU A 189 -3.60 -8.58 -2.55
CA LEU A 189 -4.07 -8.59 -3.94
C LEU A 189 -2.99 -8.99 -4.97
N PHE A 190 -2.04 -9.85 -4.59
CA PHE A 190 -0.99 -10.43 -5.45
C PHE A 190 0.15 -9.46 -5.88
N MET A 191 1.35 -10.04 -6.08
CA MET A 191 2.68 -9.40 -6.00
C MET A 191 3.14 -8.61 -7.24
N LEU A 192 4.09 -7.67 -7.06
CA LEU A 192 4.81 -6.92 -8.09
C LEU A 192 5.83 -7.77 -8.85
N ASN A 193 6.36 -8.82 -8.23
CA ASN A 193 7.26 -9.78 -8.87
C ASN A 193 6.48 -11.04 -9.24
N SER A 194 6.13 -11.16 -10.52
CA SER A 194 5.72 -12.43 -11.11
C SER A 194 6.85 -12.95 -11.99
N THR A 195 8.00 -13.28 -11.40
CA THR A 195 8.70 -14.48 -11.83
C THR A 195 8.03 -15.62 -11.08
N PHE A 196 7.29 -16.45 -11.81
CA PHE A 196 6.79 -17.71 -11.29
C PHE A 196 8.01 -18.60 -11.01
N ASP A 197 8.53 -18.59 -9.79
CA ASP A 197 9.31 -19.72 -9.32
C ASP A 197 8.33 -20.85 -9.03
N THR A 198 8.35 -21.84 -9.90
CA THR A 198 7.45 -23.00 -9.91
C THR A 198 7.90 -24.10 -8.95
N GLU A 199 8.68 -23.79 -7.91
CA GLU A 199 9.44 -24.82 -7.18
C GLU A 199 9.21 -24.93 -5.66
N THR A 200 8.19 -24.29 -5.07
CA THR A 200 7.89 -24.52 -3.63
C THR A 200 6.42 -24.84 -3.35
N ALA A 201 5.87 -25.73 -4.16
CA ALA A 201 4.70 -26.51 -3.79
C ALA A 201 4.98 -28.00 -4.08
N ILE A 202 5.77 -28.64 -3.20
CA ILE A 202 5.71 -30.03 -2.71
C ILE A 202 6.94 -30.22 -1.82
N SER A 203 6.75 -30.17 -0.51
CA SER A 203 7.45 -31.04 0.45
C SER A 203 6.99 -30.75 1.88
N LEU A 204 6.36 -31.80 2.45
CA LEU A 204 5.90 -32.03 3.83
C LEU A 204 4.50 -31.51 4.20
#